data_AF-A0A4Y2UF39-F1
#
_entry.id   AF-A0A4Y2UF39-F1
#
_cell.length_a   1.000
_cell.length_b   1.000
_cell.length_c   1.000
_cell.angle_alpha   90.00
_cell.angle_beta   90.00
_cell.angle_gamma   90.00
#
_symmetry.space_group_name_H-M   'P 1'
#
loop_
_entity.id
_entity.type
_entity.pdbx_description
1 polymer ?
#
loop_
_entity_poly.entity_id
_entity_poly.type
_entity_poly.pdbx_seq_one_letter_code
_entity_poly.pdbx_strand_id
1 'polypeptide(L)' 'MHNVWPPIRHNKRQPPVMYHDTTSGFYGKGKLQAIQLFNRIKYLQDIPEIFNNPKSTYTDIERAGDRFIIALYSNTKKVA' A
#
# COMPACT_ATOMS: atom_id res chain seq x y z
N MET A 1 -42.66 5.68 36.17
CA MET A 1 -42.67 5.24 34.76
C MET A 1 -41.23 5.28 34.28
N HIS A 2 -40.58 4.13 34.13
CA HIS A 2 -39.18 4.05 33.74
C HIS A 2 -39.11 3.94 32.21
N ASN A 3 -38.49 4.93 31.55
CA ASN A 3 -38.32 4.90 30.10
C ASN A 3 -37.20 3.90 29.75
N VAL A 4 -37.57 2.69 29.33
CA VAL A 4 -36.65 1.70 28.79
C VAL A 4 -36.53 1.96 27.28
N TRP A 5 -35.42 2.55 26.85
CA TRP A 5 -35.09 2.63 25.42
C TRP A 5 -34.94 1.21 24.85
N PRO A 6 -35.39 0.94 23.60
CA PRO A 6 -35.24 -0.37 23.01
C PRO A 6 -33.76 -0.63 22.67
N PRO A 7 -33.29 -1.90 22.72
CA PRO A 7 -31.93 -2.21 22.31
C PRO A 7 -31.79 -1.96 20.80
N ILE A 8 -30.84 -1.12 20.43
CA ILE A 8 -30.50 -0.82 19.04
C ILE A 8 -29.99 -2.12 18.40
N ARG A 9 -30.81 -2.77 17.59
CA ARG A 9 -30.41 -3.93 16.79
C ARG A 9 -29.51 -3.45 15.65
N HIS A 10 -28.20 -3.42 15.87
CA HIS A 10 -27.22 -3.25 14.81
C HIS A 10 -27.16 -4.52 13.94
N ASN A 11 -28.12 -4.66 13.03
CA ASN A 11 -28.02 -5.60 11.91
C ASN A 11 -27.19 -4.96 10.80
N LYS A 12 -25.87 -5.12 10.88
CA LYS A 12 -25.01 -5.13 9.71
C LYS A 12 -24.12 -6.35 9.87
N ARG A 13 -24.22 -7.27 8.91
CA ARG A 13 -23.32 -8.41 8.76
C ARG A 13 -21.89 -7.88 8.78
N GLN A 14 -21.26 -7.90 9.96
CA GLN A 14 -19.84 -7.65 10.07
C GLN A 14 -19.19 -8.86 9.39
N PRO A 15 -18.32 -8.67 8.39
CA PRO A 15 -17.51 -9.79 7.92
C PRO A 15 -16.80 -10.39 9.14
N PRO A 16 -16.61 -11.72 9.22
CA PRO A 16 -15.95 -12.33 10.36
C PRO A 16 -14.63 -11.59 10.59
N VAL A 17 -14.57 -10.79 11.66
CA VAL A 17 -13.39 -9.97 11.95
C VAL A 17 -12.41 -10.93 12.60
N MET A 18 -11.73 -11.72 11.76
CA MET A 18 -10.45 -12.28 12.15
C MET A 18 -9.54 -11.06 12.29
N TYR A 19 -9.24 -10.67 13.53
CA TYR A 19 -8.31 -9.58 13.86
C TYR A 19 -6.89 -9.99 13.45
N HIS A 20 -6.66 -10.09 12.14
CA HIS A 20 -5.34 -9.95 11.57
C HIS A 20 -5.05 -8.47 11.53
N ASP A 21 -3.88 -8.07 12.05
CA ASP A 21 -3.41 -6.71 11.89
C ASP A 21 -3.41 -6.36 10.40
N THR A 22 -4.41 -5.57 10.04
CA THR A 22 -4.72 -5.24 8.66
C THR A 22 -3.60 -4.36 8.09
N THR A 23 -2.94 -3.58 8.94
CA THR A 23 -1.82 -2.70 8.57
C THR A 23 -0.60 -3.53 8.17
N SER A 24 -0.16 -4.47 9.00
CA SER A 24 0.97 -5.34 8.62
C SER A 24 0.64 -6.24 7.43
N GLY A 25 -0.61 -6.69 7.30
CA GLY A 25 -1.07 -7.43 6.13
C GLY A 25 -0.95 -6.63 4.83
N PHE A 26 -1.36 -5.35 4.83
CA PHE A 26 -1.20 -4.47 3.67
C PHE A 26 0.26 -4.11 3.42
N TYR A 27 1.05 -3.86 4.46
CA TYR A 27 2.47 -3.57 4.34
C TYR A 27 3.24 -4.73 3.68
N GLY A 28 2.98 -5.97 4.10
CA GLY A 28 3.58 -7.15 3.50
C GLY A 28 3.20 -7.30 2.02
N LYS A 29 1.92 -7.12 1.68
CA LYS A 29 1.45 -7.14 0.29
C LYS A 29 2.09 -6.04 -0.57
N GLY A 30 2.19 -4.82 -0.04
CA GLY A 30 2.82 -3.70 -0.72
C GLY A 30 4.30 -3.94 -1.03
N LYS A 31 5.04 -4.53 -0.09
CA LYS A 31 6.44 -4.93 -0.31
C LYS A 31 6.58 -5.91 -1.47
N LEU A 32 5.75 -6.95 -1.51
CA LEU A 32 5.80 -7.95 -2.57
C LEU A 32 5.48 -7.34 -3.94
N GLN A 33 4.50 -6.44 -4.01
CA GLN A 33 4.19 -5.71 -5.25
C GLN A 33 5.36 -4.84 -5.71
N ALA A 34 6.02 -4.11 -4.80
CA ALA A 34 7.19 -3.30 -5.12
C ALA A 34 8.36 -4.15 -5.65
N ILE A 35 8.67 -5.28 -5.02
CA ILE A 35 9.74 -6.20 -5.47
C ILE A 35 9.45 -6.72 -6.88
N GLN A 36 8.20 -7.14 -7.15
CA GLN A 36 7.81 -7.59 -8.48
C GLN A 36 7.95 -6.48 -9.53
N LEU A 37 7.61 -5.24 -9.16
CA LEU A 37 7.74 -4.07 -10.03
C LEU A 37 9.22 -3.79 -10.38
N PHE A 38 10.10 -3.80 -9.38
CA PHE A 38 11.55 -3.60 -9.59
C PHE A 38 12.16 -4.71 -10.46
N ASN A 39 11.77 -5.96 -10.25
CA ASN A 39 12.27 -7.09 -11.05
C ASN A 39 11.79 -7.02 -12.51
N ARG A 40 10.56 -6.54 -12.74
CA ARG A 40 9.98 -6.45 -14.09
C ARG A 40 10.54 -5.27 -14.90
N ILE A 41 10.89 -4.17 -14.24
CA ILE A 41 11.17 -2.91 -14.90
C ILE A 41 12.62 -2.50 -14.65
N LYS A 42 13.47 -2.67 -15.67
CA LYS A 42 14.92 -2.37 -15.59
C LYS A 42 15.23 -0.96 -15.09
N TYR A 43 14.44 0.04 -15.48
CA TYR A 43 14.68 1.44 -15.08
C TYR A 43 14.32 1.77 -13.62
N LEU A 44 13.69 0.84 -12.88
CA LEU A 44 13.35 1.00 -11.47
C LEU A 44 14.29 0.20 -10.53
N GLN A 45 15.22 -0.58 -11.09
CA GLN A 45 16.11 -1.44 -10.29
C GLN A 45 17.13 -0.65 -9.46
N ASP A 46 17.45 0.59 -9.86
CA ASP A 46 18.35 1.51 -9.15
C ASP A 46 17.69 2.18 -7.93
N ILE A 47 16.36 2.13 -7.83
CA ILE A 47 15.62 2.82 -6.77
C ILE A 47 16.02 2.34 -5.37
N PRO A 48 16.04 1.02 -5.06
CA PRO A 48 16.51 0.55 -3.76
C PRO A 48 17.93 1.01 -3.45
N GLU A 49 18.83 1.09 -4.44
CA GLU A 49 20.19 1.56 -4.23
C GLU A 49 20.23 3.05 -3.88
N ILE A 50 19.44 3.88 -4.57
CA ILE A 50 19.32 5.32 -4.28
C ILE A 50 18.81 5.55 -2.86
N PHE A 51 17.77 4.84 -2.42
CA PHE A 51 17.23 4.99 -1.06
C PHE A 51 18.16 4.47 0.04
N ASN A 52 19.01 3.49 -0.26
CA ASN A 52 19.95 2.92 0.70
C ASN A 52 21.32 3.62 0.72
N ASN A 53 21.60 4.48 -0.27
CA ASN A 53 22.86 5.19 -0.34
C ASN A 53 22.79 6.50 0.45
N PRO A 54 23.58 6.66 1.54
CA PRO A 54 23.58 7.88 2.34
C PRO A 54 24.15 9.11 1.60
N LYS A 55 24.81 8.90 0.45
CA LYS A 55 25.30 9.98 -0.43
C LYS A 55 24.26 10.46 -1.43
N SER A 56 23.13 9.77 -1.56
CA SER A 56 22.05 10.21 -2.45
C SER A 56 21.58 11.59 -2.03
N THR A 57 21.50 12.49 -3.01
CA THR A 57 20.98 13.83 -2.76
C THR A 57 19.46 13.78 -2.61
N TYR A 58 18.89 14.86 -2.07
CA TYR A 58 17.44 15.02 -2.04
C TYR A 58 16.81 14.85 -3.42
N THR A 59 17.41 15.44 -4.46
CA THR A 59 16.92 15.37 -5.84
C THR A 59 16.97 13.94 -6.39
N ASP A 60 17.98 13.15 -6.04
CA ASP A 60 18.05 11.74 -6.45
C ASP A 60 16.91 10.93 -5.84
N ILE A 61 16.62 11.16 -4.56
CA ILE A 61 15.55 10.51 -3.80
C ILE A 61 14.17 10.92 -4.35
N GLU A 62 13.96 12.22 -4.57
CA GLU A 62 12.71 12.76 -5.14
C GLU A 62 12.43 12.15 -6.52
N ARG A 63 13.42 12.17 -7.42
CA ARG A 63 13.29 11.61 -8.77
C ARG A 63 13.10 10.09 -8.76
N ALA A 64 13.72 9.37 -7.82
CA ALA A 64 13.48 7.94 -7.63
C ALA A 64 12.05 7.67 -7.12
N GLY A 65 11.57 8.48 -6.17
CA GLY A 65 10.19 8.44 -5.68
C GLY A 65 9.16 8.65 -6.77
N ASP A 66 9.32 9.69 -7.59
CA ASP A 66 8.41 9.98 -8.71
C ASP A 66 8.35 8.83 -9.71
N ARG A 67 9.50 8.28 -10.09
CA ARG A 67 9.57 7.10 -10.98
C ARG A 67 8.80 5.91 -10.40
N PHE A 68 8.94 5.67 -9.10
CA PHE A 68 8.25 4.58 -8.40
C PHE A 68 6.73 4.80 -8.35
N ILE A 69 6.27 5.99 -7.97
CA ILE A 69 4.84 6.34 -7.90
C ILE A 69 4.20 6.27 -9.28
N ILE A 70 4.82 6.85 -10.31
CA ILE A 70 4.32 6.76 -11.69
C ILE A 70 4.21 5.29 -12.10
N ALA A 71 5.24 4.47 -11.87
CA ALA A 71 5.21 3.05 -12.25
C ALA A 71 4.13 2.24 -11.50
N LEU A 72 3.92 2.53 -10.21
CA LEU A 72 2.87 1.90 -9.40
C LEU A 72 1.47 2.19 -9.95
N TYR A 73 1.19 3.45 -10.30
CA TYR A 73 -0.14 3.90 -10.71
C TYR A 73 -0.36 3.94 -12.22
N SER A 74 0.67 3.72 -13.05
CA SER A 74 0.54 3.64 -14.51
C SER A 74 -0.14 2.36 -14.99
N ASN A 75 -0.47 1.43 -14.09
CA ASN A 75 -1.24 0.22 -14.41
C ASN A 75 -2.77 0.49 -14.46
N THR A 76 -3.19 1.51 -15.21
CA THR A 76 -4.61 1.85 -15.42
C THR A 76 -5.23 1.19 -16.66
N LYS A 77 -4.67 0.09 -17.15
CA LYS A 77 -5.30 -0.73 -18.21
C LYS A 77 -5.38 -2.20 -17.83
N LYS A 78 -6.23 -2.49 -16.86
CA LYS A 78 -7.22 -3.56 -17.00
C LYS A 78 -8.60 -2.95 -16.79
N VAL A 79 -9.09 -2.27 -17.82
CA VAL A 79 -10.54 -2.21 -18.04
C VAL A 79 -10.92 -3.67 -18.29
N ALA A 80 -11.55 -4.30 -17.31
CA ALA A 80 -12.21 -5.58 -17.48
C ALA A 80 -13.43 -5.39 -18.39
#